data_AF-A0A8T3XJG2-F1
#
_entry.id   AF-A0A8T3XJG2-F1
#
_cell.length_a   1.000
_cell.length_b   1.000
_cell.length_c   1.000
_cell.angle_alpha   90.00
_cell.angle_beta   90.00
_cell.angle_gamma   90.00
#
_symmetry.space_group_name_H-M   'P 1'
#
loop_
_entity.id
_entity.type
_entity.pdbx_description
1 polymer ?
#
loop_
_entity_poly.entity_id
_entity_poly.type
_entity_poly.pdbx_seq_one_letter_code
_entity_poly.pdbx_strand_id
1 'polypeptide(L)'
;MIKAQNLIFEGEYYVPLDEKNLKESFEKIKNTLRNYLYVDGFVSQFGHFDIFGSSKFFTWRFHLVGEDIELPLNYKILKFFGNKEKIKNYQFQKWLQTRRLEIPFILELQIKVLKEGLGIIARSKPVSYIRLGQGSIRDTNINEQKYSYIESENCQFISDTMSAIHAREIKKPIAKSTQIKFGLSDGLRQLKLNELADLSDRAYSKINNNNIEDGLVDLRVILEKMLPELVKIIGINPEDQKIKSCLEILKSKGFIDTKMFNLIDGTLRNFLYSYLSDIPTHNREKNQLITERDANYIFHLFEHSLSYLLDKIQRRN
;
A
#
# COMPACT_ATOMS: atom_id res chain seq x y z
N MET A 1 -19.88 -7.24 -8.77
CA MET A 1 -19.05 -6.19 -8.13
C MET A 1 -17.75 -6.83 -7.69
N ILE A 2 -16.63 -6.44 -8.28
CA ILE A 2 -15.35 -7.14 -8.12
C ILE A 2 -14.66 -6.60 -6.87
N LYS A 3 -14.29 -7.50 -5.95
CA LYS A 3 -13.48 -7.16 -4.78
C LYS A 3 -12.08 -6.81 -5.29
N ALA A 4 -11.55 -5.61 -5.01
CA ALA A 4 -10.15 -5.30 -5.28
C ALA A 4 -9.26 -6.38 -4.66
N GLN A 5 -8.52 -7.06 -5.51
CA GLN A 5 -7.64 -8.14 -5.14
C GLN A 5 -6.25 -7.58 -4.86
N ASN A 6 -5.54 -8.17 -3.91
CA ASN A 6 -4.17 -7.78 -3.63
C ASN A 6 -3.33 -7.88 -4.91
N LEU A 7 -2.49 -6.87 -5.13
CA LEU A 7 -1.55 -6.86 -6.24
C LEU A 7 -0.18 -7.41 -5.83
N ILE A 8 -0.07 -8.06 -4.67
CA ILE A 8 1.11 -8.85 -4.32
C ILE A 8 0.88 -10.27 -4.81
N PHE A 9 1.80 -10.79 -5.62
CA PHE A 9 1.75 -12.16 -6.13
C PHE A 9 2.78 -13.01 -5.40
N GLU A 10 2.42 -14.24 -5.02
CA GLU A 10 3.31 -15.14 -4.27
C GLU A 10 3.22 -16.57 -4.83
N GLY A 11 4.37 -17.18 -5.08
CA GLY A 11 4.52 -18.61 -5.38
C GLY A 11 5.55 -19.27 -4.46
N GLU A 12 5.48 -20.60 -4.37
CA GLU A 12 6.40 -21.42 -3.55
C GLU A 12 7.12 -22.43 -4.43
N TYR A 13 8.43 -22.52 -4.24
CA TYR A 13 9.33 -23.29 -5.09
C TYR A 13 10.38 -24.03 -4.27
N TYR A 14 10.97 -25.07 -4.88
CA TYR A 14 12.04 -25.86 -4.29
C TYR A 14 13.16 -26.09 -5.29
N VAL A 15 14.40 -25.83 -4.86
CA VAL A 15 15.60 -26.12 -5.64
C VAL A 15 16.34 -27.27 -4.97
N PRO A 16 16.44 -28.45 -5.60
CA PRO A 16 17.27 -29.53 -5.07
C PRO A 16 18.75 -29.10 -5.09
N LEU A 17 19.47 -29.37 -4.01
CA LEU A 17 20.90 -29.11 -3.93
C LEU A 17 21.65 -30.42 -3.73
N ASP A 18 22.77 -30.59 -4.43
CA ASP A 18 23.70 -31.67 -4.12
C ASP A 18 24.38 -31.39 -2.78
N GLU A 19 24.24 -32.31 -1.82
CA GLU A 19 24.70 -32.16 -0.42
C GLU A 19 26.20 -31.85 -0.30
N LYS A 20 27.00 -32.15 -1.34
CA LYS A 20 28.45 -32.06 -1.30
C LYS A 20 28.99 -30.62 -1.26
N ASN A 21 28.24 -29.59 -1.68
CA ASN A 21 28.70 -28.19 -1.56
C ASN A 21 27.59 -27.11 -1.60
N LEU A 22 26.75 -27.07 -0.56
CA LEU A 22 25.64 -26.10 -0.43
C LEU A 22 26.03 -24.64 -0.72
N LYS A 23 27.22 -24.21 -0.32
CA LYS A 23 27.71 -22.83 -0.50
C LYS A 23 27.93 -22.50 -1.98
N GLU A 24 28.55 -23.43 -2.72
CA GLU A 24 28.82 -23.26 -4.14
C GLU A 24 27.52 -23.28 -4.95
N SER A 25 26.61 -24.20 -4.63
CA SER A 25 25.31 -24.25 -5.29
C SER A 25 24.48 -23.00 -5.03
N PHE A 26 24.52 -22.46 -3.81
CA PHE A 26 23.85 -21.20 -3.48
C PHE A 26 24.43 -20.00 -4.25
N GLU A 27 25.76 -19.87 -4.34
CA GLU A 27 26.39 -18.80 -5.13
C GLU A 27 26.10 -18.95 -6.63
N LYS A 28 25.99 -20.18 -7.15
CA LYS A 28 25.56 -20.42 -8.54
C LYS A 28 24.13 -19.92 -8.77
N ILE A 29 23.19 -20.31 -7.93
CA ILE A 29 21.77 -19.86 -7.99
C ILE A 29 21.71 -18.33 -7.95
N LYS A 30 22.48 -17.73 -7.05
CA LYS A 30 22.57 -16.28 -6.89
C LYS A 30 23.10 -15.59 -8.15
N ASN A 31 24.19 -16.08 -8.73
CA ASN A 31 24.73 -15.51 -9.95
C ASN A 31 23.78 -15.67 -11.14
N THR A 32 23.13 -16.83 -11.27
CA THR A 32 22.12 -17.06 -12.30
C THR A 32 20.93 -16.10 -12.16
N LEU A 33 20.37 -15.94 -10.95
CA LEU A 33 19.28 -14.99 -10.71
C LEU A 33 19.70 -13.56 -11.04
N ARG A 34 20.89 -13.12 -10.59
CA ARG A 34 21.39 -11.79 -10.88
C ARG A 34 21.50 -11.54 -12.37
N ASN A 35 22.09 -12.49 -13.11
CA ASN A 35 22.30 -12.33 -14.54
C ASN A 35 20.96 -12.31 -15.29
N TYR A 36 20.07 -13.24 -14.96
CA TYR A 36 18.72 -13.29 -15.55
C TYR A 36 17.96 -11.97 -15.34
N LEU A 37 17.89 -11.51 -14.08
CA LEU A 37 17.17 -10.30 -13.71
C LEU A 37 17.84 -9.02 -14.24
N TYR A 38 19.16 -9.00 -14.35
CA TYR A 38 19.89 -7.85 -14.90
C TYR A 38 19.57 -7.60 -16.37
N VAL A 39 19.41 -8.65 -17.17
CA VAL A 39 18.97 -8.56 -18.57
C VAL A 39 17.59 -7.91 -18.68
N ASP A 40 16.71 -8.19 -17.72
CA ASP A 40 15.37 -7.60 -17.63
C ASP A 40 15.34 -6.22 -16.94
N GLY A 41 16.50 -5.63 -16.66
CA GLY A 41 16.65 -4.29 -16.07
C GLY A 41 16.52 -4.24 -14.55
N PHE A 42 16.53 -5.37 -13.85
CA PHE A 42 16.50 -5.40 -12.39
C PHE A 42 17.89 -5.30 -11.78
N VAL A 43 17.97 -4.60 -10.66
CA VAL A 43 19.17 -4.49 -9.84
C VAL A 43 18.86 -4.99 -8.43
N SER A 44 19.78 -5.78 -7.86
CA SER A 44 19.65 -6.18 -6.46
C SER A 44 19.90 -4.99 -5.54
N GLN A 45 18.91 -4.62 -4.73
CA GLN A 45 19.15 -3.78 -3.56
C GLN A 45 19.40 -4.68 -2.35
N PHE A 46 20.20 -4.20 -1.40
CA PHE A 46 20.54 -4.83 -0.12
C PHE A 46 19.56 -5.94 0.32
N GLY A 47 20.04 -7.19 0.36
CA GLY A 47 19.38 -8.24 1.14
C GLY A 47 19.71 -8.01 2.61
N HIS A 48 18.71 -8.06 3.49
CA HIS A 48 19.00 -8.23 4.91
C HIS A 48 19.61 -9.64 5.09
N PHE A 49 20.90 -9.67 5.36
CA PHE A 49 21.65 -10.87 5.71
C PHE A 49 21.47 -11.16 7.20
N ASP A 50 20.39 -11.85 7.58
CA ASP A 50 20.34 -12.54 8.88
C ASP A 50 20.85 -13.98 8.71
N ILE A 51 22.14 -14.12 8.35
CA ILE A 51 22.75 -15.47 8.21
C ILE A 51 23.17 -16.06 9.57
N PHE A 52 23.17 -15.28 10.66
CA PHE A 52 23.72 -15.73 11.94
C PHE A 52 22.70 -15.64 13.08
N GLY A 53 21.72 -16.54 13.00
CA GLY A 53 20.80 -16.88 14.08
C GLY A 53 20.33 -18.33 13.94
N SER A 54 19.63 -18.85 14.95
CA SER A 54 19.09 -20.24 15.00
C SER A 54 18.11 -20.60 13.86
N SER A 55 17.83 -19.67 12.96
CA SER A 55 16.86 -19.76 11.89
C SER A 55 17.52 -19.57 10.53
N LYS A 56 17.63 -20.65 9.74
CA LYS A 56 18.29 -20.70 8.41
C LYS A 56 17.42 -20.04 7.30
N PHE A 57 17.18 -18.74 7.38
CA PHE A 57 16.45 -17.99 6.35
C PHE A 57 17.26 -16.82 5.79
N PHE A 58 16.99 -16.46 4.54
CA PHE A 58 17.60 -15.32 3.84
C PHE A 58 16.54 -14.61 2.99
N THR A 59 16.51 -13.27 3.02
CA THR A 59 15.62 -12.51 2.13
C THR A 59 16.44 -11.70 1.13
N TRP A 60 16.11 -11.88 -0.15
CA TRP A 60 16.74 -11.16 -1.24
C TRP A 60 15.73 -10.32 -2.00
N ARG A 61 16.07 -9.05 -2.28
CA ARG A 61 15.21 -8.14 -3.00
C ARG A 61 15.87 -7.59 -4.26
N PHE A 62 15.09 -7.54 -5.33
CA PHE A 62 15.44 -6.93 -6.60
C PHE A 62 14.42 -5.87 -6.96
N HIS A 63 14.89 -4.82 -7.61
CA HIS A 63 14.06 -3.70 -8.05
C HIS A 63 14.32 -3.42 -9.51
N LEU A 64 13.27 -3.17 -10.27
CA LEU A 64 13.40 -2.73 -11.65
C LEU A 64 14.00 -1.32 -11.67
N VAL A 65 15.08 -1.15 -12.43
CA VAL A 65 15.79 0.11 -12.63
C VAL A 65 15.65 0.47 -14.11
N GLY A 66 15.36 1.73 -14.43
CA GLY A 66 15.36 2.21 -15.81
C GLY A 66 16.71 2.77 -16.23
N GLU A 67 16.86 3.09 -17.51
CA GLU A 67 17.99 3.90 -17.99
C GLU A 67 18.11 5.21 -17.20
N ASP A 68 19.33 5.78 -17.18
CA ASP A 68 19.64 7.03 -16.48
C ASP A 68 18.67 8.14 -16.93
N ILE A 69 17.67 8.43 -16.10
CA ILE A 69 16.78 9.56 -16.34
C ILE A 69 17.61 10.83 -16.23
N GLU A 70 17.48 11.69 -17.24
CA GLU A 70 18.13 12.99 -17.23
C GLU A 70 17.67 13.80 -16.02
N LEU A 71 18.62 14.06 -15.11
CA LEU A 71 18.33 14.77 -13.87
C LEU A 71 18.15 16.27 -14.15
N PRO A 72 17.12 16.92 -13.58
CA PRO A 72 17.01 18.36 -13.68
C PRO A 72 18.20 19.05 -12.98
N LEU A 73 18.50 20.29 -13.39
CA LEU A 73 19.72 21.01 -13.01
C LEU A 73 19.91 21.12 -11.48
N ASN A 74 18.82 21.31 -10.73
CA ASN A 74 18.81 21.34 -9.27
C ASN A 74 19.25 20.00 -8.63
N TYR A 75 18.89 18.86 -9.22
CA TYR A 75 19.34 17.54 -8.76
C TYR A 75 20.79 17.23 -9.18
N LYS A 76 21.25 17.77 -10.32
CA LYS A 76 22.67 17.74 -10.72
C LYS A 76 23.54 18.52 -9.71
N ILE A 77 23.06 19.66 -9.23
CA ILE A 77 23.71 20.46 -8.17
C ILE A 77 23.72 19.68 -6.83
N LEU A 78 22.60 19.07 -6.42
CA LEU A 78 22.53 18.23 -5.21
C LEU A 78 23.45 17.00 -5.29
N LYS A 79 23.71 16.47 -6.49
CA LYS A 79 24.68 15.38 -6.74
C LYS A 79 26.10 15.83 -6.42
N PHE A 80 26.41 17.08 -6.77
CA PHE A 80 27.68 17.73 -6.47
C PHE A 80 27.88 17.93 -4.95
N PHE A 81 26.82 18.26 -4.22
CA PHE A 81 26.84 18.42 -2.76
C PHE A 81 26.63 17.11 -1.96
N GLY A 82 26.70 15.94 -2.61
CA GLY A 82 26.76 14.65 -1.93
C GLY A 82 25.43 14.06 -1.46
N ASN A 83 24.27 14.62 -1.81
CA ASN A 83 22.97 14.12 -1.35
C ASN A 83 22.43 12.94 -2.19
N LYS A 84 23.20 11.85 -2.21
CA LYS A 84 22.97 10.66 -3.07
C LYS A 84 21.61 9.99 -2.84
N GLU A 85 21.09 10.02 -1.62
CA GLU A 85 19.83 9.37 -1.27
C GLU A 85 18.61 10.09 -1.85
N LYS A 86 18.57 11.42 -1.77
CA LYS A 86 17.50 12.22 -2.41
C LYS A 86 17.45 12.01 -3.92
N ILE A 87 18.61 11.87 -4.57
CA ILE A 87 18.69 11.63 -6.02
C ILE A 87 18.16 10.24 -6.36
N LYS A 88 18.57 9.21 -5.60
CA LYS A 88 18.05 7.84 -5.78
C LYS A 88 16.54 7.80 -5.60
N ASN A 89 16.01 8.47 -4.57
CA ASN A 89 14.58 8.52 -4.31
C ASN A 89 13.82 9.25 -5.43
N TYR A 90 14.38 10.34 -5.97
CA TYR A 90 13.79 11.06 -7.10
C TYR A 90 13.76 10.20 -8.38
N GLN A 91 14.87 9.55 -8.73
CA GLN A 91 14.94 8.65 -9.89
C GLN A 91 13.96 7.49 -9.73
N PHE A 92 13.90 6.91 -8.54
CA PHE A 92 12.96 5.85 -8.19
C PHE A 92 11.50 6.29 -8.38
N GLN A 93 11.12 7.47 -7.86
CA GLN A 93 9.78 8.01 -8.04
C GLN A 93 9.45 8.29 -9.52
N LYS A 94 10.41 8.84 -10.28
CA LYS A 94 10.23 9.09 -11.71
C LYS A 94 10.07 7.80 -12.52
N TRP A 95 10.90 6.78 -12.29
CA TRP A 95 10.71 5.46 -12.91
C TRP A 95 9.36 4.87 -12.54
N LEU A 96 9.01 4.97 -11.25
CA LEU A 96 7.70 4.50 -10.80
C LEU A 96 6.60 5.15 -11.60
N GLN A 97 6.61 6.46 -11.85
CA GLN A 97 5.57 7.20 -12.59
C GLN A 97 5.51 6.93 -14.10
N THR A 98 6.62 6.57 -14.75
CA THR A 98 6.67 6.41 -16.22
C THR A 98 6.36 5.01 -16.73
N ARG A 99 6.38 3.99 -15.86
CA ARG A 99 6.16 2.59 -16.24
C ARG A 99 4.68 2.22 -16.41
N ARG A 100 4.40 1.07 -17.05
CA ARG A 100 3.05 0.51 -17.11
C ARG A 100 2.67 -0.11 -15.75
N LEU A 101 1.37 -0.17 -15.44
CA LEU A 101 0.86 -0.58 -14.14
C LEU A 101 1.11 -2.05 -13.78
N GLU A 102 1.14 -2.91 -14.80
CA GLU A 102 1.31 -4.36 -14.72
C GLU A 102 2.75 -4.81 -14.47
N ILE A 103 3.72 -3.96 -14.81
CA ILE A 103 5.13 -4.33 -14.79
C ILE A 103 5.56 -4.72 -13.37
N PRO A 104 6.14 -5.92 -13.16
CA PRO A 104 6.79 -6.29 -11.91
C PRO A 104 7.86 -5.25 -11.55
N PHE A 105 7.73 -4.64 -10.38
CA PHE A 105 8.63 -3.57 -9.96
C PHE A 105 9.58 -4.01 -8.85
N ILE A 106 9.11 -4.90 -7.98
CA ILE A 106 9.91 -5.50 -6.91
C ILE A 106 9.72 -7.01 -6.96
N LEU A 107 10.84 -7.74 -6.94
CA LEU A 107 10.87 -9.17 -6.64
C LEU A 107 11.53 -9.37 -5.27
N GLU A 108 10.87 -10.12 -4.39
CA GLU A 108 11.40 -10.52 -3.09
C GLU A 108 11.43 -12.05 -3.00
N LEU A 109 12.59 -12.62 -2.70
CA LEU A 109 12.81 -14.04 -2.53
C LEU A 109 13.12 -14.32 -1.06
N GLN A 110 12.27 -15.09 -0.39
CA GLN A 110 12.58 -15.63 0.93
C GLN A 110 13.07 -17.07 0.75
N ILE A 111 14.32 -17.31 1.12
CA ILE A 111 15.01 -18.57 0.92
C ILE A 111 15.20 -19.24 2.28
N LYS A 112 14.79 -20.49 2.39
CA LYS A 112 14.96 -21.34 3.57
C LYS A 112 15.82 -22.54 3.20
N VAL A 113 16.87 -22.80 3.97
CA VAL A 113 17.70 -23.99 3.78
C VAL A 113 16.99 -25.21 4.36
N LEU A 114 16.77 -26.22 3.53
CA LEU A 114 16.19 -27.52 3.88
C LEU A 114 17.31 -28.59 3.86
N LYS A 115 17.00 -29.82 4.29
CA LYS A 115 17.98 -30.92 4.32
C LYS A 115 18.54 -31.22 2.92
N GLU A 116 17.66 -31.29 1.93
CA GLU A 116 17.99 -31.74 0.56
C GLU A 116 17.96 -30.59 -0.47
N GLY A 117 17.89 -29.32 -0.03
CA GLY A 117 17.74 -28.21 -0.97
C GLY A 117 17.33 -26.88 -0.36
N LEU A 118 16.77 -26.01 -1.19
CA LEU A 118 16.27 -24.69 -0.80
C LEU A 118 14.77 -24.61 -1.03
N GLY A 119 14.02 -24.21 -0.01
CA GLY A 119 12.66 -23.72 -0.17
C GLY A 119 12.68 -22.23 -0.47
N ILE A 120 11.97 -21.79 -1.50
CA ILE A 120 11.92 -20.40 -1.94
C ILE A 120 10.47 -19.93 -1.99
N ILE A 121 10.16 -18.84 -1.30
CA ILE A 121 8.91 -18.09 -1.46
C ILE A 121 9.25 -16.87 -2.30
N ALA A 122 8.70 -16.79 -3.50
CA ALA A 122 8.93 -15.69 -4.43
C ALA A 122 7.72 -14.76 -4.45
N ARG A 123 7.96 -13.46 -4.26
CA ARG A 123 6.92 -12.43 -4.25
C ARG A 123 7.19 -11.34 -5.27
N SER A 124 6.21 -11.06 -6.12
CA SER A 124 6.23 -9.91 -7.02
C SER A 124 5.29 -8.81 -6.52
N LYS A 125 5.75 -7.55 -6.66
CA LYS A 125 4.94 -6.35 -6.47
C LYS A 125 5.00 -5.52 -7.76
N PRO A 126 3.88 -5.34 -8.49
CA PRO A 126 3.83 -4.55 -9.70
C PRO A 126 3.87 -3.05 -9.39
N VAL A 127 4.12 -2.25 -10.43
CA VAL A 127 4.12 -0.78 -10.36
C VAL A 127 2.83 -0.23 -9.74
N SER A 128 1.67 -0.79 -10.12
CA SER A 128 0.37 -0.43 -9.56
C SER A 128 0.32 -0.54 -8.03
N TYR A 129 0.82 -1.63 -7.46
CA TYR A 129 0.88 -1.81 -6.00
C TYR A 129 1.70 -0.70 -5.31
N ILE A 130 2.86 -0.36 -5.88
CA ILE A 130 3.76 0.64 -5.28
C ILE A 130 3.19 2.05 -5.40
N ARG A 131 2.58 2.39 -6.54
CA ARG A 131 1.94 3.70 -6.75
C ARG A 131 0.71 3.89 -5.84
N LEU A 132 -0.09 2.83 -5.63
CA LEU A 132 -1.21 2.85 -4.67
C LEU A 132 -0.71 3.11 -3.25
N GLY A 133 0.33 2.40 -2.80
CA GLY A 133 0.89 2.58 -1.45
C GLY A 133 1.54 3.95 -1.22
N GLN A 134 1.90 4.69 -2.27
CA GLN A 134 2.47 6.04 -2.21
C GLN A 134 1.44 7.16 -2.42
N GLY A 135 0.16 6.82 -2.64
CA GLY A 135 -0.89 7.80 -2.95
C GLY A 135 -0.71 8.55 -4.28
N SER A 136 0.23 8.10 -5.13
CA SER A 136 0.54 8.74 -6.42
C SER A 136 -0.37 8.26 -7.56
N ILE A 137 -1.11 7.17 -7.34
CA ILE A 137 -2.28 6.79 -8.13
C ILE A 137 -3.46 6.68 -7.19
N ARG A 138 -4.51 7.45 -7.48
CA ARG A 138 -5.87 7.25 -6.95
C ARG A 138 -6.77 6.51 -7.92
N ASP A 139 -6.24 6.02 -9.03
CA ASP A 139 -7.03 5.38 -10.07
C ASP A 139 -7.42 3.98 -9.59
N THR A 140 -8.54 3.92 -8.88
CA THR A 140 -9.18 2.71 -8.39
C THR A 140 -9.94 1.99 -9.51
N ASN A 141 -9.86 2.52 -10.74
CA ASN A 141 -10.42 1.98 -11.97
C ASN A 141 -9.56 0.89 -12.63
N ILE A 142 -8.87 0.05 -11.85
CA ILE A 142 -8.34 -1.20 -12.40
C ILE A 142 -9.57 -2.09 -12.65
N ASN A 143 -10.00 -2.18 -13.91
CA ASN A 143 -11.09 -3.07 -14.29
C ASN A 143 -10.65 -4.54 -14.27
N GLU A 144 -11.60 -5.47 -14.40
CA GLU A 144 -11.34 -6.93 -14.34
C GLU A 144 -10.29 -7.40 -15.34
N GLN A 145 -10.36 -6.87 -16.56
CA GLN A 145 -9.42 -7.20 -17.62
C GLN A 145 -8.00 -6.75 -17.26
N LYS A 146 -7.86 -5.55 -16.68
CA LYS A 146 -6.57 -5.03 -16.23
C LYS A 146 -6.04 -5.82 -15.03
N TYR A 147 -6.89 -6.22 -14.08
CA TYR A 147 -6.48 -7.10 -12.98
C TYR A 147 -5.97 -8.45 -13.50
N SER A 148 -6.72 -9.09 -14.39
CA SER A 148 -6.34 -10.37 -14.99
C SER A 148 -5.02 -10.27 -15.74
N TYR A 149 -4.78 -9.14 -16.42
CA TYR A 149 -3.52 -8.89 -17.11
C TYR A 149 -2.36 -8.67 -16.13
N ILE A 150 -2.56 -7.88 -15.06
CA ILE A 150 -1.54 -7.69 -14.02
C ILE A 150 -1.20 -9.04 -13.36
N GLU A 151 -2.21 -9.85 -13.06
CA GLU A 151 -2.03 -11.19 -12.51
C GLU A 151 -1.22 -12.07 -13.46
N SER A 152 -1.62 -12.17 -14.72
CA SER A 152 -0.92 -12.98 -15.72
C SER A 152 0.55 -12.57 -15.83
N GLU A 153 0.84 -11.27 -15.98
CA GLU A 153 2.21 -10.77 -16.13
C GLU A 153 3.09 -11.06 -14.90
N ASN A 154 2.55 -10.89 -13.70
CA ASN A 154 3.33 -11.10 -12.47
C ASN A 154 3.51 -12.58 -12.14
N CYS A 155 2.49 -13.40 -12.37
CA CYS A 155 2.59 -14.84 -12.21
C CYS A 155 3.58 -15.46 -13.21
N GLN A 156 3.55 -15.00 -14.47
CA GLN A 156 4.49 -15.42 -15.49
C GLN A 156 5.92 -15.01 -15.12
N PHE A 157 6.13 -13.75 -14.72
CA PHE A 157 7.44 -13.26 -14.30
C PHE A 157 8.06 -14.06 -13.14
N ILE A 158 7.27 -14.39 -12.10
CA ILE A 158 7.76 -15.22 -11.00
C ILE A 158 8.14 -16.61 -11.53
N SER A 159 7.28 -17.22 -12.35
CA SER A 159 7.49 -18.57 -12.88
C SER A 159 8.75 -18.65 -13.74
N ASP A 160 8.97 -17.68 -14.61
CA ASP A 160 10.15 -17.62 -15.49
C ASP A 160 11.43 -17.41 -14.68
N THR A 161 11.39 -16.48 -13.71
CA THR A 161 12.54 -16.22 -12.83
C THR A 161 12.94 -17.45 -12.02
N MET A 162 11.96 -18.20 -11.50
CA MET A 162 12.21 -19.43 -10.75
C MET A 162 12.65 -20.59 -11.66
N SER A 163 12.14 -20.65 -12.87
CA SER A 163 12.58 -21.62 -13.89
C SER A 163 14.03 -21.41 -14.30
N ALA A 164 14.50 -20.15 -14.35
CA ALA A 164 15.90 -19.81 -14.67
C ALA A 164 16.92 -20.44 -13.71
N ILE A 165 16.52 -20.77 -12.47
CA ILE A 165 17.34 -21.49 -11.49
C ILE A 165 16.95 -22.95 -11.31
N HIS A 166 16.19 -23.51 -12.25
CA HIS A 166 15.70 -24.89 -12.20
C HIS A 166 14.89 -25.21 -10.93
N ALA A 167 14.20 -24.22 -10.37
CA ALA A 167 13.33 -24.44 -9.23
C ALA A 167 12.09 -25.23 -9.67
N ARG A 168 11.69 -26.20 -8.86
CA ARG A 168 10.44 -26.94 -9.01
C ARG A 168 9.32 -26.17 -8.33
N GLU A 169 8.20 -25.99 -9.01
CA GLU A 169 7.02 -25.37 -8.42
C GLU A 169 6.41 -26.29 -7.36
N ILE A 170 6.23 -25.78 -6.15
CA ILE A 170 5.40 -26.40 -5.10
C ILE A 170 3.99 -25.83 -5.20
N LYS A 171 3.90 -24.51 -5.33
CA LYS A 171 2.66 -23.76 -5.42
C LYS A 171 2.79 -22.67 -6.47
N LYS A 172 1.90 -22.74 -7.48
CA LYS A 172 1.79 -21.72 -8.52
C LYS A 172 1.64 -20.32 -7.94
N PRO A 173 2.24 -19.31 -8.57
CA PRO A 173 2.09 -17.93 -8.14
C PRO A 173 0.63 -17.51 -8.28
N ILE A 174 0.10 -16.91 -7.23
CA ILE A 174 -1.25 -16.36 -7.18
C ILE A 174 -1.25 -15.03 -6.44
N ALA A 175 -2.24 -14.18 -6.71
CA ALA A 175 -2.48 -12.99 -5.91
C ALA A 175 -2.68 -13.38 -4.43
N LYS A 176 -1.93 -12.76 -3.52
CA LYS A 176 -2.08 -12.99 -2.09
C LYS A 176 -3.49 -12.59 -1.67
N SER A 177 -4.32 -13.52 -1.23
CA SER A 177 -5.66 -13.21 -0.74
C SER A 177 -5.61 -12.47 0.62
N THR A 178 -5.29 -11.19 0.58
CA THR A 178 -5.56 -10.23 1.64
C THR A 178 -6.07 -8.98 0.93
N GLN A 179 -7.37 -8.70 1.07
CA GLN A 179 -8.04 -7.54 0.48
C GLN A 179 -7.12 -6.33 0.53
N ILE A 180 -6.94 -5.65 -0.62
CA ILE A 180 -6.40 -4.30 -0.61
C ILE A 180 -7.25 -3.52 0.40
N LYS A 181 -6.59 -2.87 1.37
CA LYS A 181 -7.27 -1.83 2.15
C LYS A 181 -7.73 -0.79 1.14
N PHE A 182 -9.02 -0.81 0.82
CA PHE A 182 -9.63 0.21 0.00
C PHE A 182 -9.33 1.58 0.61
N GLY A 183 -9.02 2.56 -0.23
CA GLY A 183 -9.10 3.96 0.19
C GLY A 183 -10.51 4.23 0.72
N LEU A 184 -10.64 5.19 1.62
CA LEU A 184 -11.92 5.50 2.26
C LEU A 184 -13.05 5.70 1.23
N SER A 185 -12.76 6.39 0.12
CA SER A 185 -13.72 6.67 -0.94
C SER A 185 -14.27 5.40 -1.63
N ASP A 186 -13.43 4.41 -1.92
CA ASP A 186 -13.88 3.15 -2.51
C ASP A 186 -14.76 2.33 -1.55
N GLY A 187 -14.38 2.26 -0.27
CA GLY A 187 -15.17 1.58 0.75
C GLY A 187 -16.56 2.20 0.91
N LEU A 188 -16.63 3.53 0.84
CA LEU A 188 -17.89 4.28 0.85
C LEU A 188 -18.74 3.98 -0.41
N ARG A 189 -18.15 3.94 -1.60
CA ARG A 189 -18.88 3.58 -2.85
C ARG A 189 -19.48 2.19 -2.81
N GLN A 190 -18.77 1.22 -2.24
CA GLN A 190 -19.29 -0.15 -2.07
C GLN A 190 -20.52 -0.20 -1.18
N LEU A 191 -20.60 0.69 -0.18
CA LEU A 191 -21.76 0.85 0.69
C LEU A 191 -22.82 1.81 0.12
N LYS A 192 -22.68 2.22 -1.16
CA LYS A 192 -23.56 3.17 -1.86
C LYS A 192 -23.58 4.58 -1.22
N LEU A 193 -22.55 4.94 -0.46
CA LEU A 193 -22.35 6.26 0.13
C LEU A 193 -21.56 7.19 -0.82
N ASN A 194 -22.03 7.32 -2.06
CA ASN A 194 -21.29 8.00 -3.14
C ASN A 194 -20.98 9.46 -2.81
N GLU A 195 -21.90 10.19 -2.19
CA GLU A 195 -21.67 11.59 -1.81
C GLU A 195 -20.49 11.76 -0.85
N LEU A 196 -20.35 10.85 0.11
CA LEU A 196 -19.23 10.86 1.06
C LEU A 196 -17.92 10.44 0.39
N ALA A 197 -17.99 9.50 -0.56
CA ALA A 197 -16.83 9.10 -1.35
C ALA A 197 -16.29 10.28 -2.19
N ASP A 198 -17.18 10.98 -2.88
CA ASP A 198 -16.82 12.13 -3.72
C ASP A 198 -16.34 13.31 -2.87
N LEU A 199 -16.90 13.48 -1.67
CA LEU A 199 -16.40 14.47 -0.71
C LEU A 199 -14.99 14.11 -0.21
N SER A 200 -14.69 12.83 0.03
CA SER A 200 -13.35 12.37 0.40
C SER A 200 -12.33 12.61 -0.71
N ASP A 201 -12.69 12.31 -1.97
CA ASP A 201 -11.81 12.55 -3.10
C ASP A 201 -11.57 14.05 -3.36
N ARG A 202 -12.60 14.88 -3.16
CA ARG A 202 -12.49 16.35 -3.21
C ARG A 202 -11.61 16.90 -2.09
N ALA A 203 -11.78 16.44 -0.85
CA ALA A 203 -11.00 16.87 0.29
C ALA A 203 -9.49 16.70 0.04
N TYR A 204 -9.07 15.51 -0.42
CA TYR A 204 -7.68 15.26 -0.78
C TYR A 204 -7.24 16.15 -1.94
N SER A 205 -8.06 16.28 -3.00
CA SER A 205 -7.68 17.09 -4.16
C SER A 205 -7.45 18.55 -3.76
N LYS A 206 -8.26 19.09 -2.86
CA LYS A 206 -8.12 20.45 -2.33
C LYS A 206 -6.82 20.60 -1.54
N ILE A 207 -6.53 19.67 -0.63
CA ILE A 207 -5.29 19.65 0.16
C ILE A 207 -4.05 19.69 -0.75
N ASN A 208 -4.00 18.85 -1.78
CA ASN A 208 -2.85 18.77 -2.68
C ASN A 208 -2.76 19.89 -3.71
N ASN A 209 -3.84 20.64 -3.94
CA ASN A 209 -3.87 21.80 -4.83
C ASN A 209 -3.72 23.12 -4.06
N ASN A 210 -3.11 23.10 -2.87
CA ASN A 210 -2.93 24.26 -1.99
C ASN A 210 -4.23 24.95 -1.55
N ASN A 211 -5.36 24.25 -1.63
CA ASN A 211 -6.62 24.67 -1.02
C ASN A 211 -6.87 23.89 0.28
N ILE A 212 -5.94 24.03 1.23
CA ILE A 212 -5.86 23.18 2.42
C ILE A 212 -7.09 23.35 3.32
N GLU A 213 -7.49 24.58 3.62
CA GLU A 213 -8.58 24.85 4.56
C GLU A 213 -9.91 24.25 4.08
N ASP A 214 -10.27 24.48 2.82
CA ASP A 214 -11.49 23.90 2.24
C ASP A 214 -11.43 22.36 2.21
N GLY A 215 -10.24 21.78 2.04
CA GLY A 215 -10.05 20.34 2.12
C GLY A 215 -10.27 19.79 3.52
N LEU A 216 -9.77 20.47 4.55
CA LEU A 216 -10.00 20.12 5.95
C LEU A 216 -11.47 20.31 6.36
N VAL A 217 -12.14 21.34 5.85
CA VAL A 217 -13.59 21.53 6.05
C VAL A 217 -14.38 20.36 5.45
N ASP A 218 -14.03 19.91 4.24
CA ASP A 218 -14.65 18.72 3.64
C ASP A 218 -14.45 17.47 4.53
N LEU A 219 -13.25 17.29 5.11
CA LEU A 219 -13.00 16.20 6.07
C LEU A 219 -13.90 16.26 7.31
N ARG A 220 -14.14 17.46 7.85
CA ARG A 220 -15.06 17.65 8.99
C ARG A 220 -16.47 17.18 8.63
N VAL A 221 -16.96 17.58 7.46
CA VAL A 221 -18.30 17.21 7.00
C VAL A 221 -18.43 15.69 6.81
N ILE A 222 -17.39 15.03 6.28
CA ILE A 222 -17.38 13.57 6.18
C ILE A 222 -17.43 12.95 7.58
N LEU A 223 -16.63 13.45 8.53
CA LEU A 223 -16.60 12.93 9.90
C LEU A 223 -17.98 12.96 10.58
N GLU A 224 -18.70 14.08 10.41
CA GLU A 224 -20.03 14.30 10.99
C GLU A 224 -21.09 13.38 10.38
N LYS A 225 -21.02 13.14 9.07
CA LYS A 225 -22.04 12.37 8.36
C LYS A 225 -21.77 10.86 8.35
N MET A 226 -20.51 10.45 8.35
CA MET A 226 -20.15 9.07 8.08
C MET A 226 -20.61 8.11 9.16
N LEU A 227 -20.38 8.41 10.44
CA LEU A 227 -20.74 7.50 11.54
C LEU A 227 -22.25 7.24 11.62
N PRO A 228 -23.13 8.25 11.51
CA PRO A 228 -24.56 8.01 11.40
C PRO A 228 -24.94 7.08 10.23
N GLU A 229 -24.36 7.29 9.05
CA GLU A 229 -24.63 6.45 7.87
C GLU A 229 -24.14 5.00 8.07
N LEU A 230 -22.99 4.81 8.71
CA LEU A 230 -22.50 3.48 9.08
C LEU A 230 -23.44 2.75 10.04
N VAL A 231 -24.01 3.47 11.01
CA VAL A 231 -24.99 2.91 11.95
C VAL A 231 -26.29 2.54 11.23
N LYS A 232 -26.75 3.36 10.28
CA LYS A 232 -27.91 3.02 9.43
C LYS A 232 -27.68 1.76 8.59
N ILE A 233 -26.47 1.59 8.04
CA ILE A 233 -26.10 0.41 7.23
C ILE A 233 -26.21 -0.89 8.01
N ILE A 234 -25.96 -0.88 9.33
CA ILE A 234 -26.14 -2.05 10.19
C ILE A 234 -27.60 -2.20 10.70
N GLY A 235 -28.54 -1.45 10.11
CA GLY A 235 -29.97 -1.56 10.37
C GLY A 235 -30.47 -0.78 11.59
N ILE A 236 -29.72 0.20 12.09
CA ILE A 236 -30.07 0.98 13.28
C ILE A 236 -30.20 2.45 12.91
N ASN A 237 -31.30 3.09 13.30
CA ASN A 237 -31.41 4.53 13.21
C ASN A 237 -30.83 5.15 14.49
N PRO A 238 -29.71 5.88 14.43
CA PRO A 238 -29.12 6.50 15.61
C PRO A 238 -30.04 7.63 16.12
N GLU A 239 -30.19 7.74 17.44
CA GLU A 239 -31.03 8.77 18.09
C GLU A 239 -30.47 10.19 17.90
N ASP A 240 -29.14 10.30 17.87
CA ASP A 240 -28.43 11.54 17.54
C ASP A 240 -27.32 11.28 16.53
N GLN A 241 -26.83 12.35 15.89
CA GLN A 241 -25.76 12.26 14.90
C GLN A 241 -24.36 12.41 15.54
N LYS A 242 -24.24 12.27 16.86
CA LYS A 242 -22.96 12.51 17.55
C LYS A 242 -22.03 11.32 17.35
N ILE A 243 -20.75 11.64 17.13
CA ILE A 243 -19.65 10.68 16.94
C ILE A 243 -19.64 9.62 18.05
N LYS A 244 -19.69 10.06 19.31
CA LYS A 244 -19.61 9.17 20.48
C LYS A 244 -20.79 8.17 20.52
N SER A 245 -22.02 8.68 20.39
CA SER A 245 -23.23 7.86 20.43
C SER A 245 -23.22 6.80 19.32
N CYS A 246 -22.83 7.18 18.10
CA CYS A 246 -22.70 6.24 16.99
C CYS A 246 -21.62 5.17 17.24
N LEU A 247 -20.45 5.55 17.79
CA LEU A 247 -19.39 4.59 18.16
C LEU A 247 -19.85 3.65 19.28
N GLU A 248 -20.62 4.13 20.26
CA GLU A 248 -21.17 3.28 21.33
C GLU A 248 -22.16 2.25 20.76
N ILE A 249 -22.96 2.61 19.76
CA ILE A 249 -23.81 1.66 19.03
C ILE A 249 -22.95 0.59 18.35
N LEU A 250 -21.91 0.98 17.60
CA LEU A 250 -21.01 0.02 16.93
C LEU A 250 -20.32 -0.92 17.93
N LYS A 251 -19.93 -0.40 19.11
CA LYS A 251 -19.36 -1.20 20.20
C LYS A 251 -20.37 -2.18 20.80
N SER A 252 -21.57 -1.71 21.13
CA SER A 252 -22.62 -2.56 21.74
C SER A 252 -23.08 -3.68 20.81
N LYS A 253 -23.05 -3.45 19.49
CA LYS A 253 -23.31 -4.46 18.46
C LYS A 253 -22.08 -5.33 18.15
N GLY A 254 -20.97 -5.09 18.84
CA GLY A 254 -19.76 -5.89 18.80
C GLY A 254 -18.88 -5.69 17.55
N PHE A 255 -19.13 -4.67 16.73
CA PHE A 255 -18.30 -4.39 15.54
C PHE A 255 -16.89 -3.92 15.95
N ILE A 256 -16.79 -3.26 17.10
CA ILE A 256 -15.54 -2.80 17.72
C ILE A 256 -15.48 -3.25 19.18
N ASP A 257 -14.29 -3.66 19.63
CA ASP A 257 -14.05 -3.98 21.04
C ASP A 257 -13.80 -2.71 21.88
N THR A 258 -13.76 -2.85 23.20
CA THR A 258 -13.55 -1.72 24.13
C THR A 258 -12.22 -0.99 23.93
N LYS A 259 -11.13 -1.69 23.61
CA LYS A 259 -9.82 -1.05 23.42
C LYS A 259 -9.83 -0.22 22.13
N MET A 260 -10.35 -0.79 21.05
CA MET A 260 -10.46 -0.12 19.76
C MET A 260 -11.46 1.03 19.81
N PHE A 261 -12.57 0.88 20.53
CA PHE A 261 -13.51 1.98 20.78
C PHE A 261 -12.80 3.17 21.43
N ASN A 262 -12.04 2.96 22.51
CA ASN A 262 -11.34 4.06 23.20
C ASN A 262 -10.32 4.74 22.30
N LEU A 263 -9.57 3.96 21.49
CA LEU A 263 -8.62 4.50 20.54
C LEU A 263 -9.32 5.35 19.48
N ILE A 264 -10.38 4.83 18.87
CA ILE A 264 -11.10 5.49 17.77
C ILE A 264 -11.86 6.71 18.27
N ASP A 265 -12.51 6.65 19.43
CA ASP A 265 -13.16 7.83 20.02
C ASP A 265 -12.12 8.91 20.35
N GLY A 266 -10.97 8.53 20.89
CA GLY A 266 -9.85 9.44 21.11
C GLY A 266 -9.36 10.11 19.82
N THR A 267 -9.15 9.33 18.76
CA THR A 267 -8.68 9.83 17.47
C THR A 267 -9.73 10.66 16.74
N LEU A 268 -10.94 10.15 16.58
CA LEU A 268 -12.00 10.80 15.80
C LEU A 268 -12.58 12.01 16.54
N ARG A 269 -12.97 11.86 17.81
CA ARG A 269 -13.69 12.91 18.53
C ARG A 269 -12.77 13.90 19.22
N ASN A 270 -11.80 13.43 20.00
CA ASN A 270 -10.96 14.34 20.80
C ASN A 270 -9.90 15.03 19.95
N PHE A 271 -9.31 14.31 18.99
CA PHE A 271 -8.25 14.87 18.14
C PHE A 271 -8.80 15.45 16.84
N LEU A 272 -9.27 14.60 15.91
CA LEU A 272 -9.64 15.03 14.56
C LEU A 272 -10.81 16.01 14.56
N TYR A 273 -11.91 15.70 15.26
CA TYR A 273 -13.07 16.60 15.27
C TYR A 273 -12.76 17.96 15.91
N SER A 274 -12.00 17.98 17.01
CA SER A 274 -11.56 19.23 17.63
C SER A 274 -10.69 20.03 16.66
N TYR A 275 -9.65 19.40 16.10
CA TYR A 275 -8.73 20.04 15.17
C TYR A 275 -9.44 20.59 13.92
N LEU A 276 -10.34 19.81 13.33
CA LEU A 276 -11.09 20.19 12.13
C LEU A 276 -12.17 21.25 12.43
N SER A 277 -12.73 21.26 13.64
CA SER A 277 -13.69 22.28 14.07
C SER A 277 -13.05 23.65 14.22
N ASP A 278 -11.77 23.69 14.59
CA ASP A 278 -11.00 24.93 14.73
C ASP A 278 -10.60 25.55 13.37
N ILE A 279 -10.81 24.84 12.25
CA ILE A 279 -10.53 25.36 10.91
C ILE A 279 -11.60 26.39 10.53
N PRO A 280 -11.20 27.64 10.20
CA PRO A 280 -12.14 28.71 9.87
C PRO A 280 -12.88 28.42 8.56
N THR A 281 -14.20 28.64 8.55
CA THR A 281 -15.07 28.34 7.39
C THR A 281 -15.38 29.51 6.47
N HIS A 282 -15.04 30.76 6.83
CA HIS A 282 -15.35 31.94 6.01
C HIS A 282 -14.34 33.07 6.25
N ASN A 283 -13.75 33.64 5.19
CA ASN A 283 -13.03 34.94 5.07
C ASN A 283 -12.16 35.41 6.26
N ARG A 284 -11.79 34.53 7.18
CA ARG A 284 -10.84 34.78 8.26
C ARG A 284 -9.46 34.43 7.76
N GLU A 285 -8.46 35.14 8.26
CA GLU A 285 -7.06 35.00 7.84
C GLU A 285 -6.71 33.52 7.68
N LYS A 286 -6.27 33.16 6.46
CA LYS A 286 -5.77 31.83 6.16
C LYS A 286 -4.77 31.45 7.24
N ASN A 287 -4.93 30.26 7.81
CA ASN A 287 -4.11 29.87 8.95
C ASN A 287 -2.73 29.48 8.42
N GLN A 288 -1.84 30.46 8.27
CA GLN A 288 -0.54 30.34 7.58
C GLN A 288 0.41 29.29 8.21
N LEU A 289 0.03 28.72 9.35
CA LEU A 289 0.78 27.72 10.09
C LEU A 289 0.49 26.27 9.64
N ILE A 290 -0.63 26.00 8.96
CA ILE A 290 -0.96 24.63 8.53
C ILE A 290 -0.27 24.34 7.20
N THR A 291 0.71 23.44 7.21
CA THR A 291 1.41 23.05 5.99
C THR A 291 0.67 21.94 5.24
N GLU A 292 0.95 21.77 3.95
CA GLU A 292 0.45 20.66 3.14
C GLU A 292 0.80 19.29 3.77
N ARG A 293 1.96 19.19 4.44
CA ARG A 293 2.37 17.96 5.13
C ARG A 293 1.49 17.66 6.34
N ASP A 294 1.15 18.69 7.12
CA ASP A 294 0.26 18.54 8.28
C ASP A 294 -1.13 18.13 7.81
N ALA A 295 -1.65 18.79 6.76
CA ALA A 295 -2.94 18.47 6.17
C ALA A 295 -3.00 17.03 5.62
N ASN A 296 -1.95 16.58 4.93
CA ASN A 296 -1.84 15.20 4.46
C ASN A 296 -1.75 14.18 5.60
N TYR A 297 -1.01 14.50 6.68
CA TYR A 297 -0.99 13.65 7.87
C TYR A 297 -2.39 13.50 8.49
N ILE A 298 -3.11 14.62 8.63
CA ILE A 298 -4.50 14.62 9.14
C ILE A 298 -5.42 13.81 8.22
N PHE A 299 -5.31 13.99 6.90
CA PHE A 299 -6.07 13.20 5.92
C PHE A 299 -5.82 11.70 6.09
N HIS A 300 -4.56 11.25 6.20
CA HIS A 300 -4.25 9.83 6.33
C HIS A 300 -4.68 9.23 7.67
N LEU A 301 -4.55 9.99 8.77
CA LEU A 301 -5.04 9.56 10.07
C LEU A 301 -6.57 9.38 10.05
N PHE A 302 -7.26 10.35 9.44
CA PHE A 302 -8.70 10.31 9.20
C PHE A 302 -9.11 9.10 8.35
N GLU A 303 -8.47 8.93 7.20
CA GLU A 303 -8.72 7.84 6.25
C GLU A 303 -8.54 6.48 6.93
N HIS A 304 -7.43 6.27 7.63
CA HIS A 304 -7.16 5.00 8.32
C HIS A 304 -8.17 4.69 9.42
N SER A 305 -8.58 5.69 10.19
CA SER A 305 -9.53 5.51 11.29
C SER A 305 -10.90 5.07 10.76
N LEU A 306 -11.34 5.70 9.67
CA LEU A 306 -12.65 5.44 9.08
C LEU A 306 -12.67 4.17 8.20
N SER A 307 -11.60 3.91 7.45
CA SER A 307 -11.46 2.66 6.69
C SER A 307 -11.42 1.43 7.61
N TYR A 308 -10.88 1.55 8.82
CA TYR A 308 -10.99 0.49 9.82
C TYR A 308 -12.45 0.19 10.20
N LEU A 309 -13.26 1.23 10.46
CA LEU A 309 -14.68 1.05 10.81
C LEU A 309 -15.48 0.45 9.64
N LEU A 310 -15.22 0.92 8.42
CA LEU A 310 -15.81 0.36 7.20
C LEU A 310 -15.50 -1.13 7.06
N ASP A 311 -14.24 -1.52 7.18
CA ASP A 311 -13.81 -2.92 7.09
C ASP A 311 -14.49 -3.79 8.16
N LYS A 312 -14.66 -3.28 9.39
CA LYS A 312 -15.40 -3.99 10.45
C LYS A 312 -16.86 -4.23 10.10
N ILE A 313 -17.52 -3.26 9.49
CA ILE A 313 -18.93 -3.37 9.08
C ILE A 313 -19.07 -4.31 7.89
N GLN A 314 -18.23 -4.14 6.87
CA GLN A 314 -18.25 -4.95 5.65
C GLN A 314 -17.93 -6.43 5.89
N ARG A 315 -17.14 -6.79 6.91
CA ARG A 315 -16.83 -8.19 7.23
C ARG A 315 -17.94 -8.95 7.94
N ARG A 316 -18.91 -8.22 8.51
CA ARG A 316 -20.02 -8.82 9.27
C ARG A 316 -21.34 -8.84 8.51
N ASN A 317 -21.44 -8.05 7.44
CA ASN A 317 -22.51 -8.13 6.45
C ASN A 317 -22.14 -9.14 5.34
#